data_AF-A0A955PQU6-F1
#
_entry.id   AF-A0A955PQU6-F1
#
_cell.length_a   1.000
_cell.length_b   1.000
_cell.length_c   1.000
_cell.angle_alpha   90.00
_cell.angle_beta   90.00
_cell.angle_gamma   90.00
#
_symmetry.space_group_name_H-M   'P 1'
#
loop_
_entity.id
_entity.type
_entity.pdbx_description
1 polymer ?
#
loop_
_entity_poly.entity_id
_entity_poly.type
_entity_poly.pdbx_seq_one_letter_code
_entity_poly.pdbx_strand_id
1 'polypeptide(L)'
;TKSSVANEFPVWTHVFADFHAHQLIMPIGMVLVSLLVAYSIRQSGYWRLKGLGALPEARNLYGGSITSAFQILFISLLLGMVFITNGWDYPALLGLTLFTFLMVFIYSGGDWWRANRFGFGRYLVRMNIWGRRIKRLTIGKFGFIQNVVLLPIVVIALSYFLFYPFHRYFHPPKRVAGIGWMHQAASGWTTPYEFLQIFGIPLLILIPILITWLWRWGTASKWGGLKVFLTLILSLAASIGLVKYFSGLTLKSFDPASLESPPSIRDSLIYWQWVDSEIAYLVFGVALFIGLLLLPGIFARKTRYETRWACLLLAVGFAIIAGCEVVYINEGWSAPLHRWNTVFKFHLQAWHFIGLGIGCFLGLWFQRNPETPGVVARSAGRFFRYAIGYPILLFSLYLAVLFPLILPYFTGYGGGFTIRSRQIEGDFTLDGLNFLRHKHPDYAAVVDFLRAETEGQPTIVEVNGESYHHDRGWIATHTGLPTLIGWPHHVRERDHPPEPRIELVKTIYNSTNRERVRDILRDNKVRFVILGPTERKFFTSIQGLRKFDEWNDLFYPVFKSNI
;
A
#
# COMPACT_ATOMS: atom_id res chain seq x y z
N THR A 1 -13.45 27.53 3.52
CA THR A 1 -12.76 26.45 4.25
C THR A 1 -11.68 25.87 3.35
N LYS A 2 -10.41 26.11 3.68
CA LYS A 2 -9.23 25.76 2.88
C LYS A 2 -8.68 24.44 3.41
N SER A 3 -8.57 23.39 2.59
CA SER A 3 -7.88 22.14 2.97
C SER A 3 -6.52 22.05 2.25
N SER A 4 -5.43 21.86 2.99
CA SER A 4 -4.07 21.61 2.53
C SER A 4 -3.73 20.12 2.62
N VAL A 5 -3.51 19.42 1.53
CA VAL A 5 -3.20 17.97 1.63
C VAL A 5 -1.86 17.75 2.33
N ALA A 6 -1.79 16.71 3.17
CA ALA A 6 -0.53 16.07 3.51
C ALA A 6 0.10 15.63 2.18
N ASN A 7 0.99 16.46 1.64
CA ASN A 7 1.68 16.19 0.39
C ASN A 7 2.81 15.19 0.68
N GLU A 8 2.45 13.94 0.94
CA GLU A 8 3.35 12.80 0.82
C GLU A 8 3.58 12.56 -0.68
N PHE A 9 4.37 13.45 -1.32
CA PHE A 9 4.75 13.27 -2.71
C PHE A 9 5.72 12.10 -2.82
N PRO A 10 5.51 11.13 -3.73
CA PRO A 10 6.40 9.98 -3.89
C PRO A 10 7.84 10.37 -4.24
N VAL A 11 8.07 11.49 -4.96
CA VAL A 11 9.43 11.95 -5.24
C VAL A 11 10.14 12.46 -3.99
N TRP A 12 9.49 13.26 -3.15
CA TRP A 12 10.15 13.82 -1.95
C TRP A 12 10.60 12.69 -1.01
N THR A 13 9.69 11.76 -0.74
CA THR A 13 9.95 10.59 0.09
C THR A 13 11.04 9.67 -0.49
N HIS A 14 11.10 9.48 -1.81
CA HIS A 14 12.17 8.70 -2.46
C HIS A 14 13.51 9.44 -2.54
N VAL A 15 13.51 10.76 -2.69
CA VAL A 15 14.73 11.60 -2.76
C VAL A 15 15.35 11.79 -1.38
N PHE A 16 14.54 11.99 -0.34
CA PHE A 16 15.00 12.22 1.04
C PHE A 16 15.04 10.95 1.89
N ALA A 17 14.67 9.79 1.35
CA ALA A 17 14.57 8.52 2.07
C ALA A 17 13.74 8.67 3.37
N ASP A 18 12.58 9.34 3.27
CA ASP A 18 11.66 9.46 4.39
C ASP A 18 11.24 8.05 4.83
N PHE A 19 11.53 7.73 6.10
CA PHE A 19 11.28 6.44 6.72
C PHE A 19 9.80 6.21 7.04
N HIS A 20 8.90 6.80 6.25
CA HIS A 20 7.48 6.56 6.36
C HIS A 20 7.19 5.07 6.17
N ALA A 21 6.34 4.51 7.02
CA ALA A 21 6.12 3.06 7.13
C ALA A 21 5.83 2.38 5.78
N HIS A 22 4.99 2.97 4.94
CA HIS A 22 4.57 2.42 3.65
C HIS A 22 5.62 2.56 2.53
N GLN A 23 6.77 3.16 2.83
CA GLN A 23 7.90 3.40 1.92
C GLN A 23 9.08 2.53 2.31
N LEU A 24 9.37 2.49 3.61
CA LEU A 24 10.32 1.54 4.19
C LEU A 24 9.93 0.08 3.86
N ILE A 25 8.63 -0.20 3.76
CA ILE A 25 8.14 -1.55 3.44
C ILE A 25 8.45 -1.99 2.01
N MET A 26 8.59 -1.08 1.05
CA MET A 26 8.80 -1.42 -0.36
C MET A 26 10.08 -2.25 -0.58
N PRO A 27 11.28 -1.82 -0.11
CA PRO A 27 12.49 -2.62 -0.26
C PRO A 27 12.39 -3.96 0.52
N ILE A 28 11.80 -3.96 1.72
CA ILE A 28 11.60 -5.18 2.53
C ILE A 28 10.73 -6.19 1.78
N GLY A 29 9.60 -5.73 1.25
CA GLY A 29 8.67 -6.51 0.43
C GLY A 29 9.35 -7.04 -0.82
N MET A 30 10.17 -6.24 -1.50
CA MET A 30 10.90 -6.67 -2.70
C MET A 30 11.94 -7.76 -2.41
N VAL A 31 12.65 -7.67 -1.27
CA VAL A 31 13.57 -8.74 -0.81
C VAL A 31 12.78 -10.00 -0.49
N LEU A 32 11.62 -9.89 0.17
CA LEU A 32 10.76 -11.03 0.45
C LEU A 32 10.26 -11.71 -0.85
N VAL A 33 9.75 -10.95 -1.81
CA VAL A 33 9.35 -11.49 -3.13
C VAL A 33 10.53 -12.19 -3.81
N SER A 34 11.71 -11.57 -3.79
CA SER A 34 12.93 -12.14 -4.38
C SER A 34 13.33 -13.47 -3.71
N LEU A 35 13.23 -13.56 -2.39
CA LEU A 35 13.49 -14.80 -1.65
C LEU A 35 12.46 -15.88 -1.94
N LEU A 36 11.18 -15.52 -2.09
CA LEU A 36 10.13 -16.46 -2.48
C LEU A 36 10.34 -16.99 -3.91
N VAL A 37 10.74 -16.12 -4.85
CA VAL A 37 11.15 -16.51 -6.20
C VAL A 37 12.34 -17.46 -6.15
N ALA A 38 13.41 -17.10 -5.44
CA ALA A 38 14.60 -17.93 -5.28
C ALA A 38 14.27 -19.29 -4.63
N TYR A 39 13.41 -19.30 -3.61
CA TYR A 39 12.90 -20.51 -2.97
C TYR A 39 12.18 -21.38 -3.99
N SER A 40 11.22 -20.83 -4.74
CA SER A 40 10.45 -21.58 -5.72
C SER A 40 11.33 -22.17 -6.84
N ILE A 41 12.30 -21.41 -7.34
CA ILE A 41 13.24 -21.87 -8.38
C ILE A 41 14.06 -23.04 -7.84
N ARG A 42 14.55 -22.95 -6.61
CA ARG A 42 15.32 -24.04 -5.98
C ARG A 42 14.47 -25.30 -5.83
N GLN A 43 13.24 -25.18 -5.33
CA GLN A 43 12.35 -26.32 -5.13
C GLN A 43 11.91 -26.96 -6.45
N SER A 44 11.90 -26.19 -7.55
CA SER A 44 11.48 -26.70 -8.86
C SER A 44 12.48 -27.64 -9.54
N GLY A 45 13.73 -27.69 -9.08
CA GLY A 45 14.79 -28.42 -9.77
C GLY A 45 15.04 -27.95 -11.21
N TYR A 46 14.53 -26.78 -11.60
CA TYR A 46 14.56 -26.25 -12.99
C TYR A 46 15.98 -26.15 -13.57
N TRP A 47 16.99 -25.93 -12.72
CA TRP A 47 18.41 -25.94 -13.12
C TRP A 47 19.02 -27.33 -13.32
N ARG A 48 18.37 -28.43 -12.85
CA ARG A 48 18.80 -29.80 -13.20
C ARG A 48 18.52 -30.15 -14.66
N LEU A 49 17.58 -29.47 -15.32
CA LEU A 49 17.23 -29.69 -16.74
C LEU A 49 17.96 -28.77 -17.71
N LYS A 50 18.57 -27.67 -17.23
CA LYS A 50 19.46 -26.79 -18.01
C LYS A 50 20.96 -27.18 -17.90
N GLY A 51 21.24 -28.34 -17.29
CA GLY A 51 22.57 -28.94 -17.19
C GLY A 51 23.07 -29.66 -18.46
N LEU A 52 22.60 -29.25 -19.65
CA LEU A 52 23.09 -29.70 -20.96
C LEU A 52 23.72 -28.54 -21.76
N GLY A 53 24.22 -27.48 -21.08
CA GLY A 53 25.16 -26.55 -21.71
C GLY A 53 24.88 -25.03 -21.61
N ALA A 54 24.03 -24.54 -20.71
CA ALA A 54 23.85 -23.10 -20.52
C ALA A 54 23.98 -22.70 -19.05
N LEU A 55 25.12 -22.10 -18.71
CA LEU A 55 25.58 -21.56 -17.42
C LEU A 55 26.26 -22.59 -16.47
N PRO A 56 27.59 -22.79 -16.62
CA PRO A 56 28.42 -23.58 -15.69
C PRO A 56 28.36 -23.07 -14.24
N GLU A 57 28.17 -21.76 -14.04
CA GLU A 57 28.19 -21.09 -12.72
C GLU A 57 26.92 -21.34 -11.88
N ALA A 58 25.79 -21.73 -12.51
CA ALA A 58 24.55 -22.03 -11.79
C ALA A 58 24.63 -23.34 -10.97
N ARG A 59 25.67 -24.16 -11.18
CA ARG A 59 25.91 -25.37 -10.38
C ARG A 59 26.26 -25.09 -8.92
N ASN A 60 26.61 -23.86 -8.53
CA ASN A 60 26.95 -23.54 -7.14
C ASN A 60 25.83 -22.85 -6.34
N LEU A 61 24.67 -22.55 -6.96
CA LEU A 61 23.46 -22.08 -6.24
C LEU A 61 22.71 -23.22 -5.53
N TYR A 62 23.20 -24.46 -5.63
CA TYR A 62 22.68 -25.65 -4.96
C TYR A 62 23.10 -25.68 -3.48
N GLY A 63 22.63 -24.70 -2.72
CA GLY A 63 22.62 -24.80 -1.28
C GLY A 63 21.85 -26.06 -0.83
N GLY A 64 22.44 -26.80 0.11
CA GLY A 64 21.79 -27.97 0.72
C GLY A 64 20.61 -27.58 1.62
N SER A 65 20.18 -28.52 2.46
CA SER A 65 19.11 -28.32 3.44
C SER A 65 19.29 -27.08 4.32
N ILE A 66 20.53 -26.77 4.67
CA ILE A 66 20.90 -25.61 5.49
C ILE A 66 20.48 -24.31 4.80
N THR A 67 20.70 -24.17 3.49
CA THR A 67 20.35 -22.96 2.74
C THR A 67 18.84 -22.78 2.61
N SER A 68 18.07 -23.87 2.51
CA SER A 68 16.60 -23.79 2.57
C SER A 68 16.09 -23.43 3.97
N ALA A 69 16.72 -23.93 5.03
CA ALA A 69 16.39 -23.53 6.40
C ALA A 69 16.68 -22.04 6.63
N PHE A 70 17.83 -21.53 6.17
CA PHE A 70 18.13 -20.10 6.21
C PHE A 70 17.14 -19.29 5.40
N GLN A 71 16.74 -19.72 4.19
CA GLN A 71 15.69 -19.01 3.44
C GLN A 71 14.37 -18.93 4.20
N ILE A 72 13.92 -20.03 4.82
CA ILE A 72 12.70 -20.04 5.63
C ILE A 72 12.85 -19.09 6.82
N LEU A 73 14.00 -19.09 7.49
CA LEU A 73 14.30 -18.17 8.58
C LEU A 73 14.26 -16.70 8.12
N PHE A 74 14.89 -16.37 6.98
CA PHE A 74 14.88 -15.02 6.42
C PHE A 74 13.49 -14.59 5.94
N ILE A 75 12.71 -15.49 5.32
CA ILE A 75 11.30 -15.23 4.97
C ILE A 75 10.50 -14.91 6.24
N SER A 76 10.70 -15.69 7.31
CA SER A 76 10.02 -15.49 8.59
C SER A 76 10.44 -14.17 9.25
N LEU A 77 11.73 -13.85 9.23
CA LEU A 77 12.28 -12.58 9.73
C LEU A 77 11.69 -11.39 8.98
N LEU A 78 11.63 -11.44 7.64
CA LEU A 78 11.07 -10.36 6.83
C LEU A 78 9.56 -10.21 7.04
N LEU A 79 8.81 -11.30 7.17
CA LEU A 79 7.38 -11.23 7.50
C LEU A 79 7.14 -10.62 8.89
N GLY A 80 7.98 -10.94 9.87
CA GLY A 80 7.91 -10.31 11.19
C GLY A 80 8.27 -8.82 11.13
N MET A 81 9.30 -8.47 10.34
CA MET A 81 9.67 -7.09 10.09
C MET A 81 8.53 -6.31 9.44
N VAL A 82 7.90 -6.87 8.40
CA VAL A 82 6.72 -6.31 7.73
C VAL A 82 5.61 -6.00 8.74
N PHE A 83 5.32 -6.93 9.65
CA PHE A 83 4.27 -6.74 10.66
C PHE A 83 4.56 -5.53 11.56
N ILE A 84 5.81 -5.37 12.01
CA ILE A 84 6.18 -4.29 12.94
C ILE A 84 6.44 -2.94 12.25
N THR A 85 6.80 -2.93 10.96
CA THR A 85 7.06 -1.71 10.19
C THR A 85 5.78 -1.19 9.54
N ASN A 86 5.05 -2.04 8.82
CA ASN A 86 3.78 -1.70 8.19
C ASN A 86 2.84 -2.92 8.19
N GLY A 87 2.07 -3.06 9.27
CA GLY A 87 1.11 -4.16 9.43
C GLY A 87 0.04 -4.23 8.33
N TRP A 88 -0.16 -3.17 7.54
CA TRP A 88 -1.12 -3.16 6.42
C TRP A 88 -0.66 -4.06 5.26
N ASP A 89 0.64 -4.22 5.02
CA ASP A 89 1.16 -5.08 3.95
C ASP A 89 1.26 -6.55 4.36
N TYR A 90 1.20 -6.82 5.67
CA TYR A 90 1.38 -8.16 6.21
C TYR A 90 0.42 -9.20 5.61
N PRO A 91 -0.91 -8.97 5.52
CA PRO A 91 -1.83 -9.96 4.95
C PRO A 91 -1.50 -10.30 3.49
N ALA A 92 -1.12 -9.29 2.70
CA ALA A 92 -0.79 -9.45 1.28
C ALA A 92 0.51 -10.26 1.09
N LEU A 93 1.56 -9.93 1.85
CA LEU A 93 2.86 -10.60 1.78
C LEU A 93 2.84 -12.01 2.40
N LEU A 94 2.07 -12.20 3.48
CA LEU A 94 1.79 -13.52 4.02
C LEU A 94 1.03 -14.36 2.98
N GLY A 95 -0.06 -13.81 2.41
CA GLY A 95 -0.83 -14.47 1.36
C GLY A 95 0.05 -14.90 0.19
N LEU A 96 0.90 -14.01 -0.33
CA LEU A 96 1.86 -14.33 -1.38
C LEU A 96 2.82 -15.47 -0.98
N THR A 97 3.30 -15.48 0.26
CA THR A 97 4.15 -16.55 0.80
C THR A 97 3.42 -17.90 0.80
N LEU A 98 2.18 -17.92 1.32
CA LEU A 98 1.35 -19.12 1.37
C LEU A 98 1.02 -19.66 -0.02
N PHE A 99 0.60 -18.77 -0.94
CA PHE A 99 0.32 -19.15 -2.32
C PHE A 99 1.58 -19.60 -3.06
N THR A 100 2.76 -19.08 -2.72
CA THR A 100 4.03 -19.57 -3.25
C THR A 100 4.27 -21.02 -2.82
N PHE A 101 4.06 -21.36 -1.54
CA PHE A 101 4.23 -22.74 -1.06
C PHE A 101 3.21 -23.70 -1.71
N LEU A 102 1.95 -23.27 -1.84
CA LEU A 102 0.93 -24.03 -2.56
C LEU A 102 1.29 -24.24 -4.04
N MET A 103 1.72 -23.16 -4.72
CA MET A 103 2.17 -23.20 -6.11
C MET A 103 3.32 -24.22 -6.26
N VAL A 104 4.33 -24.16 -5.38
CA VAL A 104 5.48 -25.08 -5.33
C VAL A 104 5.05 -26.53 -5.15
N PHE A 105 4.14 -26.79 -4.21
CA PHE A 105 3.61 -28.13 -3.98
C PHE A 105 2.89 -28.69 -5.22
N ILE A 106 2.03 -27.90 -5.86
CA ILE A 106 1.24 -28.33 -7.01
C ILE A 106 2.13 -28.61 -8.23
N TYR A 107 3.04 -27.70 -8.57
CA TYR A 107 3.84 -27.89 -9.79
C TYR A 107 4.91 -28.98 -9.62
N SER A 108 5.41 -29.22 -8.39
CA SER A 108 6.34 -30.33 -8.11
C SER A 108 5.63 -31.70 -8.12
N GLY A 109 4.34 -31.75 -8.44
CA GLY A 109 3.56 -32.98 -8.58
C GLY A 109 3.24 -33.65 -7.25
N GLY A 110 3.29 -32.92 -6.14
CA GLY A 110 3.18 -33.48 -4.78
C GLY A 110 4.38 -34.32 -4.36
N ASP A 111 5.39 -34.46 -5.24
CA ASP A 111 6.56 -35.32 -5.10
C ASP A 111 7.81 -34.52 -4.67
N TRP A 112 7.58 -33.48 -3.85
CA TRP A 112 8.60 -32.64 -3.21
C TRP A 112 9.74 -33.45 -2.56
N TRP A 113 9.43 -34.69 -2.15
CA TRP A 113 10.33 -35.69 -1.58
C TRP A 113 11.50 -36.16 -2.47
N ARG A 114 11.40 -36.05 -3.81
CA ARG A 114 12.52 -36.40 -4.71
C ARG A 114 13.55 -35.26 -4.82
N ALA A 115 13.16 -34.01 -4.55
CA ALA A 115 14.02 -32.84 -4.66
C ALA A 115 14.69 -32.48 -3.32
N ASN A 116 14.02 -32.67 -2.18
CA ASN A 116 14.54 -32.26 -0.88
C ASN A 116 15.19 -33.41 -0.09
N ARG A 117 16.44 -33.21 0.34
CA ARG A 117 17.14 -34.06 1.32
C ARG A 117 16.61 -33.87 2.75
N PHE A 118 15.69 -32.93 2.95
CA PHE A 118 15.05 -32.67 4.23
C PHE A 118 13.72 -33.41 4.32
N GLY A 119 13.72 -34.53 5.02
CA GLY A 119 12.48 -35.17 5.43
C GLY A 119 12.67 -35.70 6.84
N PHE A 120 12.11 -35.00 7.83
CA PHE A 120 11.78 -35.59 9.14
C PHE A 120 10.94 -36.87 8.93
N GLY A 121 10.09 -36.88 7.89
CA GLY A 121 9.41 -38.07 7.41
C GLY A 121 10.33 -39.15 6.83
N ARG A 122 11.54 -38.85 6.35
CA ARG A 122 12.52 -39.83 5.87
C ARG A 122 13.21 -40.53 7.05
N TYR A 123 13.33 -39.84 8.19
CA TYR A 123 13.74 -40.42 9.47
C TYR A 123 12.64 -41.35 10.03
N LEU A 124 11.38 -40.90 10.06
CA LEU A 124 10.22 -41.73 10.47
C LEU A 124 9.98 -42.94 9.54
N VAL A 125 10.24 -42.78 8.23
CA VAL A 125 10.18 -43.89 7.25
C VAL A 125 11.40 -44.83 7.38
N ARG A 126 12.58 -44.32 7.80
CA ARG A 126 13.75 -45.15 8.15
C ARG A 126 13.51 -45.96 9.43
N MET A 127 12.73 -45.44 10.37
CA MET A 127 12.30 -46.15 11.58
C MET A 127 11.29 -47.28 11.31
N ASN A 128 10.92 -47.53 10.05
CA ASN A 128 10.10 -48.68 9.60
C ASN A 128 8.74 -48.83 10.32
N ILE A 129 8.17 -47.74 10.83
CA ILE A 129 6.94 -47.76 11.65
C ILE A 129 5.70 -48.06 10.78
N TRP A 130 5.72 -47.74 9.48
CA TRP A 130 4.56 -47.90 8.59
C TRP A 130 4.94 -48.63 7.30
N GLY A 131 4.40 -49.83 7.11
CA GLY A 131 4.77 -50.79 6.06
C GLY A 131 4.60 -50.31 4.61
N ARG A 132 5.17 -51.08 3.66
CA ARG A 132 5.33 -50.70 2.23
C ARG A 132 4.04 -50.37 1.47
N ARG A 133 2.87 -50.87 1.89
CA ARG A 133 1.56 -50.58 1.25
C ARG A 133 1.02 -49.18 1.58
N ILE A 134 1.33 -48.65 2.75
CA ILE A 134 0.94 -47.28 3.16
C ILE A 134 1.77 -46.24 2.38
N LYS A 135 3.00 -46.58 1.98
CA LYS A 135 3.95 -45.69 1.26
C LYS A 135 3.42 -45.08 -0.04
N ARG A 136 2.55 -45.75 -0.82
CA ARG A 136 2.05 -45.17 -2.09
C ARG A 136 0.83 -44.26 -1.91
N LEU A 137 0.03 -44.47 -0.86
CA LEU A 137 -1.17 -43.67 -0.57
C LEU A 137 -0.88 -42.46 0.34
N THR A 138 0.23 -42.46 1.06
CA THR A 138 0.58 -41.39 2.03
C THR A 138 1.48 -40.28 1.50
N ILE A 139 2.31 -40.50 0.47
CA ILE A 139 3.32 -39.50 0.04
C ILE A 139 2.67 -38.17 -0.37
N GLY A 140 1.55 -38.20 -1.10
CA GLY A 140 0.83 -36.98 -1.50
C GLY A 140 0.14 -36.25 -0.35
N LYS A 141 -0.54 -36.98 0.55
CA LYS A 141 -1.24 -36.40 1.71
C LYS A 141 -0.28 -35.87 2.78
N PHE A 142 0.80 -36.60 3.08
CA PHE A 142 1.87 -36.13 3.97
C PHE A 142 2.63 -34.94 3.38
N GLY A 143 2.89 -34.94 2.06
CA GLY A 143 3.53 -33.83 1.38
C GLY A 143 2.69 -32.55 1.42
N PHE A 144 1.36 -32.66 1.29
CA PHE A 144 0.45 -31.53 1.43
C PHE A 144 0.48 -30.97 2.85
N ILE A 145 0.29 -31.81 3.87
CA ILE A 145 0.32 -31.38 5.28
C ILE A 145 1.65 -30.72 5.60
N GLN A 146 2.78 -31.28 5.18
CA GLN A 146 4.09 -30.70 5.47
C GLN A 146 4.31 -29.34 4.80
N ASN A 147 4.02 -29.21 3.51
CA ASN A 147 4.43 -28.04 2.73
C ASN A 147 3.37 -26.94 2.64
N VAL A 148 2.09 -27.30 2.75
CA VAL A 148 0.96 -26.39 2.60
C VAL A 148 0.34 -26.06 3.97
N VAL A 149 0.64 -26.84 5.02
CA VAL A 149 0.12 -26.59 6.37
C VAL A 149 1.24 -26.33 7.37
N LEU A 150 2.13 -27.30 7.62
CA LEU A 150 3.17 -27.17 8.65
C LEU A 150 4.20 -26.09 8.31
N LEU A 151 4.68 -26.02 7.07
CA LEU A 151 5.66 -25.01 6.68
C LEU A 151 5.12 -23.56 6.87
N PRO A 152 3.91 -23.21 6.38
CA PRO A 152 3.22 -21.98 6.79
C PRO A 152 3.17 -21.72 8.29
N ILE A 153 2.77 -22.72 9.09
CA ILE A 153 2.69 -22.59 10.55
C ILE A 153 4.06 -22.27 11.14
N VAL A 154 5.12 -22.94 10.68
CA VAL A 154 6.50 -22.66 11.11
C VAL A 154 6.89 -21.23 10.74
N VAL A 155 6.61 -20.79 9.51
CA VAL A 155 6.94 -19.41 9.07
C VAL A 155 6.21 -18.37 9.91
N ILE A 156 4.91 -18.55 10.16
CA ILE A 156 4.11 -17.64 10.98
C ILE A 156 4.59 -17.64 12.43
N ALA A 157 4.85 -18.82 13.01
CA ALA A 157 5.33 -18.95 14.39
C ALA A 157 6.72 -18.32 14.57
N LEU A 158 7.65 -18.54 13.63
CA LEU A 158 8.97 -17.91 13.65
C LEU A 158 8.87 -16.39 13.44
N SER A 159 8.02 -15.93 12.51
CA SER A 159 7.74 -14.51 12.28
C SER A 159 7.26 -13.82 13.54
N TYR A 160 6.39 -14.46 14.33
CA TYR A 160 5.92 -13.95 15.61
C TYR A 160 7.01 -14.00 16.69
N PHE A 161 7.69 -15.14 16.82
CA PHE A 161 8.70 -15.36 17.87
C PHE A 161 9.89 -14.41 17.75
N LEU A 162 10.40 -14.16 16.54
CA LEU A 162 11.52 -13.26 16.29
C LEU A 162 11.23 -11.81 16.71
N PHE A 163 9.95 -11.41 16.76
CA PHE A 163 9.50 -10.09 17.16
C PHE A 163 8.65 -10.13 18.44
N TYR A 164 8.85 -11.15 19.27
CA TYR A 164 8.08 -11.34 20.51
C TYR A 164 8.05 -10.10 21.42
N PRO A 165 9.15 -9.34 21.63
CA PRO A 165 9.09 -8.12 22.44
C PRO A 165 8.05 -7.13 21.89
N PHE A 166 8.01 -6.92 20.58
CA PHE A 166 6.99 -6.04 19.98
C PHE A 166 5.58 -6.57 20.25
N HIS A 167 5.31 -7.84 19.97
CA HIS A 167 3.98 -8.43 20.20
C HIS A 167 3.56 -8.44 21.67
N ARG A 168 4.51 -8.44 22.60
CA ARG A 168 4.25 -8.45 24.04
C ARG A 168 3.87 -7.07 24.59
N TYR A 169 4.44 -6.00 24.03
CA TYR A 169 4.35 -4.64 24.58
C TYR A 169 3.61 -3.65 23.69
N PHE A 170 3.51 -3.88 22.38
CA PHE A 170 2.76 -3.02 21.48
C PHE A 170 1.26 -3.32 21.60
N HIS A 171 0.48 -2.27 21.89
CA HIS A 171 -0.97 -2.33 21.89
C HIS A 171 -1.50 -1.42 20.78
N PRO A 172 -2.31 -1.94 19.83
CA PRO A 172 -2.92 -1.10 18.83
C PRO A 172 -3.84 -0.07 19.49
N PRO A 173 -3.95 1.17 18.95
CA PRO A 173 -4.84 2.18 19.49
C PRO A 173 -6.30 1.69 19.52
N LYS A 174 -7.06 2.06 20.55
CA LYS A 174 -8.46 1.63 20.73
C LYS A 174 -9.38 1.99 19.56
N ARG A 175 -9.01 2.97 18.74
CA ARG A 175 -9.77 3.38 17.53
C ARG A 175 -9.84 2.29 16.45
N VAL A 176 -8.94 1.30 16.46
CA VAL A 176 -8.97 0.19 15.49
C VAL A 176 -9.93 -0.89 16.00
N ALA A 177 -11.18 -0.83 15.54
CA ALA A 177 -12.29 -1.69 15.98
C ALA A 177 -12.39 -3.04 15.23
N GLY A 178 -11.45 -3.32 14.32
CA GLY A 178 -11.36 -4.59 13.59
C GLY A 178 -11.71 -4.47 12.11
N ILE A 179 -12.33 -5.53 11.56
CA ILE A 179 -12.71 -5.60 10.14
C ILE A 179 -14.18 -5.24 9.98
N GLY A 180 -14.45 -4.19 9.21
CA GLY A 180 -15.78 -3.81 8.73
C GLY A 180 -16.09 -4.44 7.38
N TRP A 181 -17.39 -4.60 7.09
CA TRP A 181 -17.87 -5.15 5.84
C TRP A 181 -18.49 -4.06 4.96
N MET A 182 -18.14 -4.04 3.68
CA MET A 182 -18.63 -3.04 2.74
C MET A 182 -20.14 -3.11 2.54
N HIS A 183 -20.74 -4.31 2.54
CA HIS A 183 -22.20 -4.44 2.41
C HIS A 183 -23.00 -3.77 3.55
N GLN A 184 -22.35 -3.44 4.67
CA GLN A 184 -22.91 -2.71 5.82
C GLN A 184 -22.43 -1.26 5.89
N ALA A 185 -21.44 -0.87 5.08
CA ALA A 185 -20.94 0.49 5.03
C ALA A 185 -22.00 1.40 4.39
N ALA A 186 -22.03 2.69 4.72
CA ALA A 186 -23.03 3.61 4.16
C ALA A 186 -22.71 4.13 2.75
N SER A 187 -21.46 3.97 2.28
CA SER A 187 -20.98 4.47 0.98
C SER A 187 -19.56 3.99 0.72
N GLY A 188 -18.91 4.52 -0.32
CA GLY A 188 -17.45 4.56 -0.42
C GLY A 188 -16.82 3.55 -1.36
N TRP A 189 -17.58 2.69 -2.05
CA TRP A 189 -17.08 1.80 -3.12
C TRP A 189 -16.26 2.52 -4.17
N THR A 190 -15.29 1.83 -4.76
CA THR A 190 -14.46 2.41 -5.80
C THR A 190 -15.29 2.50 -7.06
N THR A 191 -15.44 3.69 -7.62
CA THR A 191 -16.14 3.83 -8.89
C THR A 191 -15.30 3.31 -10.05
N PRO A 192 -15.90 2.85 -11.16
CA PRO A 192 -15.14 2.47 -12.35
C PRO A 192 -14.24 3.59 -12.88
N TYR A 193 -14.67 4.84 -12.72
CA TYR A 193 -13.88 6.00 -13.09
C TYR A 193 -12.61 6.12 -12.24
N GLU A 194 -12.72 6.09 -10.90
CA GLU A 194 -11.57 6.13 -9.99
C GLU A 194 -10.64 4.93 -10.20
N PHE A 195 -11.22 3.74 -10.41
CA PHE A 195 -10.45 2.55 -10.71
C PHE A 195 -9.63 2.71 -11.99
N LEU A 196 -10.20 3.28 -13.06
CA LEU A 196 -9.50 3.55 -14.31
C LEU A 196 -8.50 4.71 -14.20
N GLN A 197 -8.74 5.71 -13.34
CA GLN A 197 -7.75 6.76 -13.07
C GLN A 197 -6.48 6.17 -12.43
N ILE A 198 -6.65 5.22 -11.52
CA ILE A 198 -5.54 4.60 -10.79
C ILE A 198 -4.91 3.47 -11.63
N PHE A 199 -5.69 2.49 -12.08
CA PHE A 199 -5.19 1.27 -12.72
C PHE A 199 -5.31 1.28 -14.25
N GLY A 200 -5.80 2.36 -14.87
CA GLY A 200 -6.01 2.42 -16.32
C GLY A 200 -4.74 2.17 -17.13
N ILE A 201 -3.61 2.81 -16.80
CA ILE A 201 -2.34 2.58 -17.50
C ILE A 201 -1.86 1.12 -17.32
N PRO A 202 -1.78 0.56 -16.09
CA PRO A 202 -1.51 -0.87 -15.91
C PRO A 202 -2.44 -1.79 -16.71
N LEU A 203 -3.74 -1.51 -16.75
CA LEU A 203 -4.72 -2.32 -17.49
C LEU A 203 -4.55 -2.22 -19.00
N LEU A 204 -4.23 -1.03 -19.54
CA LEU A 204 -3.93 -0.82 -20.95
C LEU A 204 -2.75 -1.69 -21.39
N ILE A 205 -1.73 -1.85 -20.54
CA ILE A 205 -0.60 -2.76 -20.82
C ILE A 205 -1.01 -4.23 -20.65
N LEU A 206 -1.73 -4.53 -19.57
CA LEU A 206 -2.02 -5.90 -19.17
C LEU A 206 -3.01 -6.60 -20.11
N ILE A 207 -4.06 -5.91 -20.59
CA ILE A 207 -5.11 -6.54 -21.40
C ILE A 207 -4.54 -7.18 -22.68
N PRO A 208 -3.74 -6.50 -23.52
CA PRO A 208 -3.11 -7.10 -24.69
C PRO A 208 -2.19 -8.28 -24.34
N ILE A 209 -1.46 -8.18 -23.22
CA ILE A 209 -0.62 -9.25 -22.66
C ILE A 209 -1.46 -10.50 -22.36
N LEU A 210 -2.56 -10.33 -21.65
CA LEU A 210 -3.46 -11.43 -21.28
C LEU A 210 -4.11 -12.06 -22.51
N ILE A 211 -4.60 -11.26 -23.46
CA ILE A 211 -5.18 -11.77 -24.71
C ILE A 211 -4.15 -12.62 -25.46
N THR A 212 -2.93 -12.11 -25.61
CA THR A 212 -1.86 -12.83 -26.32
C THR A 212 -1.44 -14.09 -25.57
N TRP A 213 -1.38 -14.04 -24.24
CA TRP A 213 -1.06 -15.19 -23.41
C TRP A 213 -2.15 -16.27 -23.50
N LEU A 214 -3.42 -15.90 -23.37
CA LEU A 214 -4.57 -16.82 -23.50
C LEU A 214 -4.62 -17.43 -24.89
N TRP A 215 -4.40 -16.65 -25.95
CA TRP A 215 -4.37 -17.15 -27.32
C TRP A 215 -3.23 -18.17 -27.53
N ARG A 216 -2.03 -17.89 -27.02
CA ARG A 216 -0.89 -18.84 -27.05
C ARG A 216 -1.19 -20.10 -26.24
N TRP A 217 -1.83 -19.96 -25.08
CA TRP A 217 -2.21 -21.09 -24.26
C TRP A 217 -3.28 -21.96 -24.94
N GLY A 218 -4.23 -21.32 -25.62
CA GLY A 218 -5.29 -21.98 -26.37
C GLY A 218 -4.81 -22.72 -27.61
N THR A 219 -3.76 -22.22 -28.26
CA THR A 219 -3.18 -22.85 -29.47
C THR A 219 -2.12 -23.90 -29.15
N ALA A 220 -1.66 -24.00 -27.89
CA ALA A 220 -0.61 -24.94 -27.49
C ALA A 220 -1.04 -26.42 -27.45
N SER A 221 -2.34 -26.74 -27.57
CA SER A 221 -2.81 -28.12 -27.60
C SER A 221 -4.14 -28.26 -28.34
N LYS A 222 -4.47 -29.47 -28.81
CA LYS A 222 -5.75 -29.80 -29.47
C LYS A 222 -6.98 -29.30 -28.70
N TRP A 223 -6.93 -29.39 -27.36
CA TRP A 223 -8.02 -28.97 -26.47
C TRP A 223 -7.80 -27.58 -25.83
N GLY A 224 -6.81 -26.82 -26.31
CA GLY A 224 -6.43 -25.56 -25.68
C GLY A 224 -7.53 -24.49 -25.82
N GLY A 225 -8.19 -24.40 -26.98
CA GLY A 225 -9.31 -23.48 -27.19
C GLY A 225 -10.45 -23.71 -26.19
N LEU A 226 -10.82 -24.99 -25.95
CA LEU A 226 -11.81 -25.35 -24.94
C LEU A 226 -11.36 -24.97 -23.52
N LYS A 227 -10.07 -25.16 -23.18
CA LYS A 227 -9.54 -24.74 -21.86
C LYS A 227 -9.63 -23.24 -21.65
N VAL A 228 -9.31 -22.44 -22.67
CA VAL A 228 -9.42 -20.98 -22.62
C VAL A 228 -10.88 -20.58 -22.46
N PHE A 229 -11.79 -21.15 -23.27
CA PHE A 229 -13.22 -20.87 -23.19
C PHE A 229 -13.79 -21.20 -21.80
N LEU A 230 -13.51 -22.38 -21.27
CA LEU A 230 -13.94 -22.77 -19.92
C LEU A 230 -13.36 -21.86 -18.84
N THR A 231 -12.09 -21.46 -18.97
CA THR A 231 -11.47 -20.53 -18.01
C THR A 231 -12.19 -19.18 -18.03
N LEU A 232 -12.47 -18.63 -19.21
CA LEU A 232 -13.19 -17.36 -19.37
C LEU A 232 -14.58 -17.44 -18.76
N ILE A 233 -15.37 -18.45 -19.11
CA ILE A 233 -16.76 -18.58 -18.67
C ILE A 233 -16.83 -18.88 -17.17
N LEU A 234 -15.99 -19.77 -16.63
CA LEU A 234 -15.98 -20.06 -15.19
C LEU A 234 -15.53 -18.86 -14.37
N SER A 235 -14.52 -18.12 -14.83
CA SER A 235 -14.06 -16.90 -14.16
C SER A 235 -15.14 -15.82 -14.18
N LEU A 236 -15.80 -15.64 -15.32
CA LEU A 236 -16.88 -14.66 -15.49
C LEU A 236 -18.10 -15.03 -14.63
N ALA A 237 -18.53 -16.28 -14.69
CA ALA A 237 -19.67 -16.78 -13.90
C ALA A 237 -19.41 -16.67 -12.39
N ALA A 238 -18.20 -17.03 -11.93
CA ALA A 238 -17.81 -16.87 -10.53
C ALA A 238 -17.83 -15.40 -10.09
N SER A 239 -17.34 -14.50 -10.95
CA SER A 239 -17.28 -13.06 -10.65
C SER A 239 -18.68 -12.44 -10.60
N ILE A 240 -19.54 -12.71 -11.59
CA ILE A 240 -20.93 -12.26 -11.60
C ILE A 240 -21.70 -12.85 -10.41
N GLY A 241 -21.51 -14.13 -10.11
CA GLY A 241 -22.17 -14.80 -8.98
C GLY A 241 -21.81 -14.16 -7.64
N LEU A 242 -20.54 -13.81 -7.43
CA LEU A 242 -20.10 -13.15 -6.21
C LEU A 242 -20.50 -11.67 -6.14
N VAL A 243 -20.53 -10.94 -7.27
CA VAL A 243 -21.13 -9.60 -7.34
C VAL A 243 -22.59 -9.67 -6.88
N LYS A 244 -23.40 -10.55 -7.48
CA LYS A 244 -24.81 -10.72 -7.09
C LYS A 244 -24.98 -11.12 -5.64
N TYR A 245 -24.10 -11.96 -5.11
CA TYR A 245 -24.12 -12.34 -3.69
C TYR A 245 -23.91 -11.13 -2.78
N PHE A 246 -22.86 -10.32 -3.01
CA PHE A 246 -22.56 -9.15 -2.17
C PHE A 246 -23.55 -8.00 -2.38
N SER A 247 -24.02 -7.77 -3.61
CA SER A 247 -25.13 -6.86 -3.92
C SER A 247 -26.39 -7.27 -3.16
N GLY A 248 -26.72 -8.58 -3.15
CA GLY A 248 -27.84 -9.11 -2.37
C GLY A 248 -27.69 -8.95 -0.86
N LEU A 249 -26.48 -9.11 -0.30
CA LEU A 249 -26.21 -8.82 1.11
C LEU A 249 -26.37 -7.34 1.44
N THR A 250 -25.96 -6.48 0.52
CA THR A 250 -26.06 -5.02 0.66
C THR A 250 -27.52 -4.61 0.72
N LEU A 251 -28.34 -5.04 -0.25
CA LEU A 251 -29.78 -4.79 -0.28
C LEU A 251 -30.50 -5.31 0.99
N LYS A 252 -30.08 -6.45 1.54
CA LYS A 252 -30.64 -6.98 2.81
C LYS A 252 -30.25 -6.17 4.04
N SER A 253 -29.11 -5.49 3.99
CA SER A 253 -28.61 -4.66 5.08
C SER A 253 -29.11 -3.21 4.98
N PHE A 254 -29.97 -2.92 3.99
CA PHE A 254 -30.54 -1.60 3.79
C PHE A 254 -31.51 -1.24 4.90
N ASP A 255 -31.26 -0.11 5.55
CA ASP A 255 -32.26 0.58 6.35
C ASP A 255 -32.72 1.85 5.60
N PRO A 256 -33.94 1.87 5.03
CA PRO A 256 -34.47 3.06 4.36
C PRO A 256 -34.54 4.30 5.27
N ALA A 257 -34.61 4.11 6.59
CA ALA A 257 -34.66 5.19 7.57
C ALA A 257 -33.32 5.92 7.75
N SER A 258 -32.20 5.35 7.25
CA SER A 258 -30.89 6.00 7.31
C SER A 258 -30.71 7.15 6.30
N LEU A 259 -31.71 7.41 5.44
CA LEU A 259 -31.70 8.49 4.47
C LEU A 259 -32.44 9.72 5.04
N GLU A 260 -31.77 10.51 5.88
CA GLU A 260 -32.37 11.74 6.45
C GLU A 260 -32.64 12.83 5.39
N SER A 261 -32.07 12.74 4.18
CA SER A 261 -32.36 13.64 3.04
C SER A 261 -31.99 13.00 1.70
N PRO A 262 -32.75 13.27 0.60
CA PRO A 262 -32.34 12.87 -0.74
C PRO A 262 -31.05 13.63 -1.13
N PRO A 263 -29.97 12.93 -1.52
CA PRO A 263 -28.69 13.56 -1.81
C PRO A 263 -28.71 14.39 -3.09
N SER A 264 -27.80 15.37 -3.18
CA SER A 264 -27.58 16.16 -4.39
C SER A 264 -26.96 15.33 -5.53
N ILE A 265 -26.99 15.82 -6.77
CA ILE A 265 -26.34 15.15 -7.91
C ILE A 265 -24.81 14.96 -7.70
N ARG A 266 -24.15 15.77 -6.86
CA ARG A 266 -22.74 15.51 -6.48
C ARG A 266 -22.59 14.37 -5.47
N ASP A 267 -23.61 14.18 -4.64
CA ASP A 267 -23.72 13.07 -3.70
C ASP A 267 -24.23 11.79 -4.41
N SER A 268 -24.56 11.84 -5.71
CA SER A 268 -24.95 10.66 -6.50
C SER A 268 -23.81 9.63 -6.65
N LEU A 269 -22.55 10.04 -6.49
CA LEU A 269 -21.38 9.14 -6.39
C LEU A 269 -21.33 8.37 -5.06
N ILE A 270 -22.03 8.85 -4.03
CA ILE A 270 -22.19 8.20 -2.71
C ILE A 270 -23.36 7.18 -2.77
N TYR A 271 -24.17 7.23 -3.84
CA TYR A 271 -25.47 6.56 -3.98
C TYR A 271 -25.46 5.19 -4.68
N TRP A 272 -24.27 4.70 -5.08
CA TRP A 272 -24.14 3.41 -5.77
C TRP A 272 -24.59 2.21 -4.93
N GLN A 273 -24.57 2.32 -3.60
CA GLN A 273 -24.96 1.21 -2.74
C GLN A 273 -26.43 0.76 -2.93
N TRP A 274 -27.34 1.69 -3.25
CA TRP A 274 -28.79 1.47 -3.09
C TRP A 274 -29.57 1.55 -4.39
N VAL A 275 -29.17 2.41 -5.35
CA VAL A 275 -29.83 2.49 -6.66
C VAL A 275 -29.29 1.45 -7.64
N ASP A 276 -28.00 1.12 -7.54
CA ASP A 276 -27.38 0.06 -8.34
C ASP A 276 -26.22 -0.61 -7.60
N SER A 277 -26.59 -1.43 -6.61
CA SER A 277 -25.63 -2.21 -5.82
C SER A 277 -24.77 -3.15 -6.68
N GLU A 278 -25.17 -3.48 -7.91
CA GLU A 278 -24.31 -4.24 -8.83
C GLU A 278 -23.18 -3.37 -9.38
N ILE A 279 -23.46 -2.10 -9.70
CA ILE A 279 -22.42 -1.13 -10.09
C ILE A 279 -21.45 -0.86 -8.93
N ALA A 280 -21.92 -0.83 -7.69
CA ALA A 280 -21.04 -0.68 -6.51
C ALA A 280 -19.98 -1.79 -6.43
N TYR A 281 -20.33 -3.04 -6.77
CA TYR A 281 -19.39 -4.17 -6.81
C TYR A 281 -18.79 -4.43 -8.20
N LEU A 282 -18.93 -3.52 -9.17
CA LEU A 282 -18.38 -3.72 -10.51
C LEU A 282 -16.85 -3.82 -10.47
N VAL A 283 -16.17 -2.95 -9.69
CA VAL A 283 -14.72 -3.01 -9.52
C VAL A 283 -14.30 -4.33 -8.86
N PHE A 284 -15.04 -4.80 -7.86
CA PHE A 284 -14.84 -6.12 -7.26
C PHE A 284 -14.93 -7.23 -8.32
N GLY A 285 -16.00 -7.24 -9.11
CA GLY A 285 -16.22 -8.25 -10.15
C GLY A 285 -15.13 -8.25 -11.23
N VAL A 286 -14.71 -7.08 -11.70
CA VAL A 286 -13.65 -6.94 -12.70
C VAL A 286 -12.30 -7.40 -12.15
N ALA A 287 -11.93 -6.96 -10.95
CA ALA A 287 -10.67 -7.36 -10.32
C ALA A 287 -10.64 -8.88 -10.06
N LEU A 288 -11.72 -9.43 -9.50
CA LEU A 288 -11.86 -10.86 -9.28
C LEU A 288 -11.76 -11.65 -10.60
N PHE A 289 -12.44 -11.20 -11.66
CA PHE A 289 -12.40 -11.85 -12.97
C PHE A 289 -10.97 -11.94 -13.48
N ILE A 290 -10.22 -10.82 -13.49
CA ILE A 290 -8.83 -10.81 -13.94
C ILE A 290 -7.97 -11.73 -13.06
N GLY A 291 -8.15 -11.71 -11.74
CA GLY A 291 -7.44 -12.60 -10.82
C GLY A 291 -7.70 -14.09 -11.10
N LEU A 292 -8.95 -14.47 -11.36
CA LEU A 292 -9.35 -15.85 -11.66
C LEU A 292 -8.82 -16.33 -13.02
N LEU A 293 -8.79 -15.44 -14.03
CA LEU A 293 -8.23 -15.76 -15.34
C LEU A 293 -6.75 -16.17 -15.31
N LEU A 294 -6.02 -15.76 -14.27
CA LEU A 294 -4.58 -16.02 -14.11
C LEU A 294 -4.29 -17.37 -13.45
N LEU A 295 -5.27 -18.00 -12.79
CA LEU A 295 -5.08 -19.26 -12.06
C LEU A 295 -4.49 -20.39 -12.91
N PRO A 296 -4.86 -20.59 -14.19
CA PRO A 296 -4.22 -21.60 -15.03
C PRO A 296 -2.73 -21.31 -15.26
N GLY A 297 -2.34 -20.04 -15.34
CA GLY A 297 -0.94 -19.63 -15.43
C GLY A 297 -0.15 -19.99 -14.17
N ILE A 298 -0.77 -19.91 -13.00
CA ILE A 298 -0.15 -20.28 -11.71
C ILE A 298 -0.03 -21.80 -11.58
N PHE A 299 -1.10 -22.55 -11.87
CA PHE A 299 -1.21 -23.95 -11.45
C PHE A 299 -1.05 -24.99 -12.57
N ALA A 300 -1.24 -24.65 -13.85
CA ALA A 300 -1.14 -25.65 -14.92
C ALA A 300 0.29 -26.23 -15.00
N ARG A 301 0.42 -27.56 -15.05
CA ARG A 301 1.72 -28.26 -14.95
C ARG A 301 2.77 -27.84 -15.98
N LYS A 302 2.35 -27.50 -17.20
CA LYS A 302 3.26 -27.13 -18.30
C LYS A 302 3.63 -25.64 -18.32
N THR A 303 3.16 -24.84 -17.37
CA THR A 303 3.48 -23.41 -17.34
C THR A 303 4.92 -23.18 -16.89
N ARG A 304 5.62 -22.30 -17.62
CA ARG A 304 6.99 -21.86 -17.30
C ARG A 304 7.03 -21.06 -15.99
N TYR A 305 8.18 -21.04 -15.33
CA TYR A 305 8.31 -20.41 -14.01
C TYR A 305 8.08 -18.90 -14.05
N GLU A 306 8.55 -18.20 -15.09
CA GLU A 306 8.35 -16.77 -15.25
C GLU A 306 6.88 -16.43 -15.37
N THR A 307 6.15 -17.24 -16.16
CA THR A 307 4.71 -17.06 -16.37
C THR A 307 3.93 -17.34 -15.09
N ARG A 308 4.33 -18.35 -14.31
CA ARG A 308 3.70 -18.63 -13.00
C ARG A 308 3.83 -17.45 -12.06
N TRP A 309 5.03 -16.88 -11.94
CA TRP A 309 5.28 -15.73 -11.07
C TRP A 309 4.56 -14.48 -11.54
N ALA A 310 4.57 -14.20 -12.85
CA ALA A 310 3.81 -13.10 -13.42
C ALA A 310 2.31 -13.23 -13.09
N CYS A 311 1.73 -14.42 -13.29
CA CYS A 311 0.33 -14.69 -12.96
C CYS A 311 0.05 -14.63 -11.46
N LEU A 312 0.96 -15.13 -10.60
CA LEU A 312 0.80 -15.12 -9.15
C LEU A 312 0.79 -13.69 -8.60
N LEU A 313 1.75 -12.86 -9.01
CA LEU A 313 1.82 -11.47 -8.59
C LEU A 313 0.58 -10.69 -9.04
N LEU A 314 0.18 -10.83 -10.31
CA LEU A 314 -1.03 -10.19 -10.80
C LEU A 314 -2.28 -10.68 -10.06
N ALA A 315 -2.44 -11.98 -9.86
CA ALA A 315 -3.60 -12.54 -9.17
C ALA A 315 -3.68 -12.05 -7.72
N VAL A 316 -2.56 -11.98 -7.00
CA VAL A 316 -2.53 -11.40 -5.64
C VAL A 316 -2.85 -9.91 -5.67
N GLY A 317 -2.28 -9.14 -6.61
CA GLY A 317 -2.60 -7.72 -6.77
C GLY A 317 -4.08 -7.44 -7.02
N PHE A 318 -4.71 -8.18 -7.93
CA PHE A 318 -6.15 -8.07 -8.19
C PHE A 318 -7.00 -8.63 -7.04
N ALA A 319 -6.55 -9.66 -6.32
CA ALA A 319 -7.23 -10.15 -5.12
C ALA A 319 -7.23 -9.11 -3.99
N ILE A 320 -6.16 -8.32 -3.86
CA ILE A 320 -6.11 -7.21 -2.90
C ILE A 320 -7.16 -6.15 -3.26
N ILE A 321 -7.22 -5.72 -4.53
CA ILE A 321 -8.22 -4.76 -5.01
C ILE A 321 -9.64 -5.28 -4.74
N ALA A 322 -9.91 -6.54 -5.11
CA ALA A 322 -11.20 -7.17 -4.85
C ALA A 322 -11.51 -7.23 -3.34
N GLY A 323 -10.52 -7.54 -2.50
CA GLY A 323 -10.66 -7.56 -1.04
C GLY A 323 -11.11 -6.21 -0.47
N CYS A 324 -10.51 -5.11 -0.92
CA CYS A 324 -10.85 -3.74 -0.48
C CYS A 324 -12.28 -3.30 -0.83
N GLU A 325 -12.90 -3.94 -1.83
CA GLU A 325 -14.31 -3.68 -2.20
C GLU A 325 -15.30 -4.49 -1.35
N VAL A 326 -14.83 -5.45 -0.54
CA VAL A 326 -15.68 -6.29 0.30
C VAL A 326 -15.48 -6.02 1.79
N VAL A 327 -14.24 -5.73 2.20
CA VAL A 327 -13.87 -5.49 3.60
C VAL A 327 -13.02 -4.23 3.74
N TYR A 328 -13.10 -3.61 4.91
CA TYR A 328 -12.23 -2.50 5.30
C TYR A 328 -11.79 -2.64 6.76
N ILE A 329 -10.69 -1.98 7.12
CA ILE A 329 -10.27 -1.87 8.53
C ILE A 329 -11.03 -0.69 9.15
N ASN A 330 -11.81 -0.97 10.19
CA ASN A 330 -12.51 0.05 10.95
C ASN A 330 -11.53 0.72 11.92
N GLU A 331 -11.11 1.94 11.60
CA GLU A 331 -10.12 2.72 12.35
C GLU A 331 -10.65 4.07 12.87
N GLY A 332 -11.98 4.23 12.91
CA GLY A 332 -12.64 5.41 13.48
C GLY A 332 -12.96 6.54 12.50
N TRP A 333 -12.74 6.35 11.19
CA TRP A 333 -13.22 7.28 10.16
C TRP A 333 -14.72 7.10 9.92
N SER A 334 -15.45 8.21 9.76
CA SER A 334 -16.86 8.19 9.38
C SER A 334 -17.03 8.04 7.87
N ALA A 335 -18.22 7.60 7.44
CA ALA A 335 -18.58 7.67 6.04
C ALA A 335 -18.49 9.13 5.51
N PRO A 336 -18.08 9.34 4.23
CA PRO A 336 -17.70 8.33 3.24
C PRO A 336 -16.23 7.86 3.32
N LEU A 337 -15.43 8.38 4.27
CA LEU A 337 -13.98 8.13 4.37
C LEU A 337 -13.59 6.92 5.23
N HIS A 338 -14.56 6.17 5.76
CA HIS A 338 -14.40 5.01 6.65
C HIS A 338 -13.37 3.95 6.19
N ARG A 339 -13.13 3.82 4.88
CA ARG A 339 -12.15 2.87 4.31
C ARG A 339 -10.92 3.53 3.66
N TRP A 340 -10.70 4.82 3.88
CA TRP A 340 -9.64 5.58 3.20
C TRP A 340 -8.26 4.91 3.29
N ASN A 341 -7.80 4.54 4.49
CA ASN A 341 -6.49 3.88 4.61
C ASN A 341 -6.52 2.44 4.10
N THR A 342 -7.67 1.76 4.11
CA THR A 342 -7.79 0.43 3.49
C THR A 342 -7.48 0.53 2.01
N VAL A 343 -8.17 1.40 1.29
CA VAL A 343 -7.91 1.61 -0.14
C VAL A 343 -6.48 2.10 -0.35
N PHE A 344 -6.07 3.17 0.32
CA PHE A 344 -4.75 3.78 0.14
C PHE A 344 -3.60 2.79 0.36
N LYS A 345 -3.56 2.10 1.50
CA LYS A 345 -2.42 1.26 1.89
C LYS A 345 -2.39 -0.07 1.14
N PHE A 346 -3.54 -0.73 0.97
CA PHE A 346 -3.58 -1.99 0.23
C PHE A 346 -3.45 -1.79 -1.28
N HIS A 347 -4.01 -0.73 -1.86
CA HIS A 347 -3.85 -0.47 -3.30
C HIS A 347 -2.40 -0.13 -3.64
N LEU A 348 -1.66 0.54 -2.73
CA LEU A 348 -0.23 0.74 -2.91
C LEU A 348 0.49 -0.62 -3.10
N GLN A 349 0.18 -1.62 -2.28
CA GLN A 349 0.75 -2.95 -2.44
C GLN A 349 0.28 -3.66 -3.72
N ALA A 350 -0.99 -3.50 -4.08
CA ALA A 350 -1.54 -4.03 -5.33
C ALA A 350 -0.80 -3.45 -6.56
N TRP A 351 -0.48 -2.16 -6.54
CA TRP A 351 0.33 -1.51 -7.58
C TRP A 351 1.69 -2.18 -7.75
N HIS A 352 2.40 -2.45 -6.66
CA HIS A 352 3.70 -3.11 -6.72
C HIS A 352 3.59 -4.50 -7.37
N PHE A 353 2.63 -5.32 -6.94
CA PHE A 353 2.47 -6.66 -7.50
C PHE A 353 2.01 -6.65 -8.95
N ILE A 354 1.09 -5.77 -9.32
CA ILE A 354 0.64 -5.62 -10.72
C ILE A 354 1.79 -5.13 -11.59
N GLY A 355 2.55 -4.13 -11.14
CA GLY A 355 3.71 -3.61 -11.86
C GLY A 355 4.79 -4.66 -12.09
N LEU A 356 5.17 -5.41 -11.04
CA LEU A 356 6.13 -6.51 -11.17
C LEU A 356 5.62 -7.62 -12.10
N GLY A 357 4.35 -8.01 -11.97
CA GLY A 357 3.75 -9.04 -12.81
C GLY A 357 3.66 -8.63 -14.29
N ILE A 358 3.30 -7.37 -14.58
CA ILE A 358 3.36 -6.79 -15.93
C ILE A 358 4.81 -6.83 -16.45
N GLY A 359 5.78 -6.39 -15.65
CA GLY A 359 7.21 -6.43 -16.01
C GLY A 359 7.69 -7.82 -16.39
N CYS A 360 7.34 -8.85 -15.61
CA CYS A 360 7.65 -10.24 -15.94
C CYS A 360 7.00 -10.68 -17.26
N PHE A 361 5.73 -10.34 -17.49
CA PHE A 361 5.05 -10.66 -18.74
C PHE A 361 5.65 -9.95 -19.95
N LEU A 362 6.05 -8.69 -19.81
CA LEU A 362 6.76 -7.96 -20.86
C LEU A 362 8.06 -8.65 -21.22
N GLY A 363 8.88 -9.04 -20.24
CA GLY A 363 10.10 -9.82 -20.49
C GLY A 363 9.82 -11.11 -21.29
N LEU A 364 8.76 -11.84 -20.93
CA LEU A 364 8.34 -13.04 -21.66
C LEU A 364 7.83 -12.76 -23.07
N TRP A 365 7.17 -11.61 -23.25
CA TRP A 365 6.68 -11.16 -24.55
C TRP A 365 7.83 -10.86 -25.50
N PHE A 366 8.90 -10.19 -25.02
CA PHE A 366 10.09 -9.86 -25.80
C PHE A 366 10.90 -11.09 -26.20
N GLN A 367 11.12 -12.02 -25.25
CA GLN A 367 11.98 -13.18 -25.46
C GLN A 367 11.41 -14.26 -26.38
N ARG A 368 10.10 -14.25 -26.68
CA ARG A 368 9.47 -15.31 -27.49
C ARG A 368 9.19 -14.90 -28.92
N ASN A 369 9.85 -15.56 -29.87
CA ASN A 369 9.33 -15.70 -31.22
C ASN A 369 8.06 -16.59 -31.21
N PRO A 370 7.08 -16.32 -32.09
CA PRO A 370 5.87 -17.15 -32.15
C PRO A 370 6.21 -18.55 -32.71
N GLU A 371 6.48 -19.47 -31.80
CA GLU A 371 6.60 -20.91 -32.07
C GLU A 371 5.20 -21.57 -32.17
N THR A 372 4.27 -20.93 -32.89
CA THR A 372 2.94 -21.51 -33.13
C THR A 372 2.97 -22.45 -34.35
N PRO A 373 2.38 -23.65 -34.26
CA PRO A 373 2.17 -24.49 -35.44
C PRO A 373 1.15 -23.79 -36.37
N GLY A 374 1.53 -23.55 -37.62
CA GLY A 374 0.66 -22.98 -38.66
C GLY A 374 1.03 -21.56 -39.10
N VAL A 375 0.92 -21.28 -40.40
CA VAL A 375 1.27 -19.99 -41.01
C VAL A 375 0.30 -18.89 -40.55
N VAL A 376 -1.01 -19.16 -40.54
CA VAL A 376 -2.04 -18.19 -40.14
C VAL A 376 -1.91 -17.80 -38.67
N ALA A 377 -1.70 -18.77 -37.77
CA ALA A 377 -1.46 -18.50 -36.36
C ALA A 377 -0.17 -17.69 -36.15
N ARG A 378 0.90 -17.98 -36.89
CA ARG A 378 2.13 -17.18 -36.82
C ARG A 378 1.96 -15.76 -37.33
N SER A 379 1.19 -15.55 -38.40
CA SER A 379 0.93 -14.22 -38.95
C SER A 379 0.01 -13.38 -38.06
N ALA A 380 -1.07 -13.97 -37.53
CA ALA A 380 -1.93 -13.32 -36.55
C ALA A 380 -1.15 -12.97 -35.27
N GLY A 381 -0.35 -13.90 -34.74
CA GLY A 381 0.49 -13.66 -33.57
C GLY A 381 1.55 -12.58 -33.78
N ARG A 382 2.10 -12.46 -35.00
CA ARG A 382 2.97 -11.33 -35.37
C ARG A 382 2.17 -10.03 -35.48
N PHE A 383 1.00 -10.03 -36.11
CA PHE A 383 0.15 -8.84 -36.20
C PHE A 383 -0.25 -8.32 -34.80
N PHE A 384 -0.80 -9.15 -33.93
CA PHE A 384 -1.10 -8.74 -32.54
C PHE A 384 0.14 -8.25 -31.80
N ARG A 385 1.31 -8.85 -32.05
CA ARG A 385 2.56 -8.43 -31.44
C ARG A 385 3.01 -7.04 -31.91
N TYR A 386 3.09 -6.84 -33.23
CA TYR A 386 3.68 -5.68 -33.88
C TYR A 386 2.71 -4.54 -34.13
N ALA A 387 1.47 -4.82 -34.50
CA ALA A 387 0.46 -3.80 -34.81
C ALA A 387 -0.32 -3.32 -33.59
N ILE A 388 -0.38 -4.12 -32.51
CA ILE A 388 -1.21 -3.80 -31.32
C ILE A 388 -0.34 -3.71 -30.07
N GLY A 389 0.37 -4.78 -29.72
CA GLY A 389 1.09 -4.83 -28.44
C GLY A 389 2.29 -3.88 -28.36
N TYR A 390 3.12 -3.78 -29.39
CA TYR A 390 4.23 -2.82 -29.40
C TYR A 390 3.76 -1.36 -29.35
N PRO A 391 2.79 -0.91 -30.18
CA PRO A 391 2.23 0.44 -30.06
C PRO A 391 1.61 0.71 -28.69
N ILE A 392 0.85 -0.21 -28.11
CA ILE A 392 0.28 -0.03 -26.77
C ILE A 392 1.38 0.05 -25.73
N LEU A 393 2.39 -0.82 -25.79
CA LEU A 393 3.53 -0.78 -24.88
C LEU A 393 4.29 0.55 -25.00
N LEU A 394 4.61 0.98 -26.21
CA LEU A 394 5.29 2.25 -26.46
C LEU A 394 4.46 3.43 -25.98
N PHE A 395 3.15 3.40 -26.22
CA PHE A 395 2.21 4.41 -25.72
C PHE A 395 2.13 4.39 -24.19
N SER A 396 2.11 3.22 -23.55
CA SER A 396 2.10 3.12 -22.10
C SER A 396 3.45 3.49 -21.47
N LEU A 397 4.57 3.20 -22.12
CA LEU A 397 5.89 3.67 -21.70
C LEU A 397 6.01 5.18 -21.87
N TYR A 398 5.50 5.72 -22.99
CA TYR A 398 5.36 7.14 -23.21
C TYR A 398 4.50 7.77 -22.11
N LEU A 399 3.32 7.24 -21.82
CA LEU A 399 2.49 7.69 -20.70
C LEU A 399 3.19 7.54 -19.36
N ALA A 400 3.97 6.48 -19.12
CA ALA A 400 4.69 6.29 -17.86
C ALA A 400 5.86 7.27 -17.68
N VAL A 401 6.53 7.67 -18.76
CA VAL A 401 7.56 8.73 -18.76
C VAL A 401 6.92 10.11 -18.64
N LEU A 402 5.83 10.32 -19.38
CA LEU A 402 5.07 11.56 -19.30
C LEU A 402 4.40 11.71 -17.94
N PHE A 403 3.93 10.65 -17.30
CA PHE A 403 3.17 10.74 -16.05
C PHE A 403 3.89 11.59 -14.98
N PRO A 404 5.16 11.34 -14.62
CA PRO A 404 5.87 12.21 -13.67
C PRO A 404 6.24 13.60 -14.24
N LEU A 405 6.33 13.78 -15.56
CA LEU A 405 6.74 15.05 -16.19
C LEU A 405 5.55 16.00 -16.46
N ILE A 406 4.43 15.41 -16.85
CA ILE A 406 3.23 16.06 -17.38
C ILE A 406 2.13 16.02 -16.33
N LEU A 407 1.94 14.93 -15.58
CA LEU A 407 0.80 14.88 -14.65
C LEU A 407 0.91 15.94 -13.55
N PRO A 408 2.06 16.19 -12.89
CA PRO A 408 2.18 17.32 -11.96
C PRO A 408 1.85 18.67 -12.60
N TYR A 409 2.19 18.84 -13.88
CA TYR A 409 1.92 20.06 -14.66
C TYR A 409 0.44 20.18 -15.05
N PHE A 410 -0.19 19.13 -15.59
CA PHE A 410 -1.58 19.14 -16.09
C PHE A 410 -2.64 18.88 -15.01
N THR A 411 -2.38 18.00 -14.04
CA THR A 411 -3.24 17.92 -12.85
C THR A 411 -3.10 19.15 -11.96
N GLY A 412 -2.00 19.90 -12.08
CA GLY A 412 -1.86 21.27 -11.57
C GLY A 412 -2.91 22.27 -12.10
N TYR A 413 -3.61 21.94 -13.19
CA TYR A 413 -4.66 22.76 -13.84
C TYR A 413 -6.06 22.12 -13.87
N GLY A 414 -6.26 20.91 -13.33
CA GLY A 414 -7.59 20.34 -13.10
C GLY A 414 -8.21 20.87 -11.81
N GLY A 415 -9.53 21.10 -11.78
CA GLY A 415 -10.28 21.79 -10.70
C GLY A 415 -10.03 21.39 -9.23
N GLY A 416 -9.40 20.24 -8.96
CA GLY A 416 -8.98 19.83 -7.61
C GLY A 416 -7.59 20.32 -7.18
N PHE A 417 -6.74 20.72 -8.13
CA PHE A 417 -5.38 21.24 -7.91
C PHE A 417 -5.15 22.64 -8.49
N THR A 418 -6.07 23.21 -9.28
CA THR A 418 -6.05 24.66 -9.63
C THR A 418 -6.07 25.58 -8.42
N ILE A 419 -6.54 25.08 -7.27
CA ILE A 419 -6.47 25.76 -5.97
C ILE A 419 -5.09 25.57 -5.30
N ARG A 420 -4.33 24.53 -5.69
CA ARG A 420 -3.09 24.05 -5.05
C ARG A 420 -1.81 24.44 -5.79
N SER A 421 -1.82 24.63 -7.11
CA SER A 421 -0.66 25.19 -7.86
C SER A 421 -0.40 26.66 -7.56
N ARG A 422 -1.36 27.37 -6.94
CA ARG A 422 -1.13 28.67 -6.27
C ARG A 422 -0.27 28.58 -5.00
N GLN A 423 0.28 27.41 -4.66
CA GLN A 423 1.18 27.25 -3.51
C GLN A 423 2.66 27.30 -3.87
N ILE A 424 3.04 27.19 -5.15
CA ILE A 424 4.41 27.48 -5.59
C ILE A 424 4.47 28.98 -5.85
N GLU A 425 4.68 29.75 -4.78
CA GLU A 425 5.10 31.15 -4.87
C GLU A 425 6.56 31.22 -4.43
N GLY A 426 7.37 31.93 -5.21
CA GLY A 426 8.82 32.02 -5.04
C GLY A 426 9.62 31.29 -6.11
N ASP A 427 10.94 31.32 -5.97
CA ASP A 427 11.88 30.79 -6.96
C ASP A 427 11.88 29.24 -7.05
N PHE A 428 12.16 28.70 -8.24
CA PHE A 428 12.33 27.25 -8.41
C PHE A 428 13.65 26.77 -7.79
N THR A 429 13.61 26.43 -6.50
CA THR A 429 14.78 26.00 -5.72
C THR A 429 14.47 24.76 -4.88
N LEU A 430 15.51 24.12 -4.34
CA LEU A 430 15.39 23.04 -3.35
C LEU A 430 15.23 23.56 -1.92
N ASP A 431 15.11 24.89 -1.73
CA ASP A 431 14.91 25.48 -0.42
C ASP A 431 13.44 25.32 0.02
N GLY A 432 13.22 24.44 0.98
CA GLY A 432 11.89 24.18 1.55
C GLY A 432 11.26 25.38 2.27
N LEU A 433 12.03 26.43 2.60
CA LEU A 433 11.51 27.67 3.18
C LEU A 433 11.15 28.74 2.14
N ASN A 434 11.48 28.51 0.88
CA ASN A 434 11.29 29.51 -0.17
C ASN A 434 9.85 30.02 -0.26
N PHE A 435 8.85 29.13 -0.12
CA PHE A 435 7.45 29.55 -0.10
C PHE A 435 7.10 30.45 1.09
N LEU A 436 7.71 30.21 2.26
CA LEU A 436 7.47 30.96 3.48
C LEU A 436 8.08 32.36 3.35
N ARG A 437 9.28 32.46 2.76
CA ARG A 437 9.96 33.73 2.48
C ARG A 437 9.16 34.65 1.57
N HIS A 438 8.40 34.08 0.63
CA HIS A 438 7.57 34.86 -0.30
C HIS A 438 6.18 35.18 0.28
N LYS A 439 5.51 34.21 0.91
CA LYS A 439 4.13 34.40 1.41
C LYS A 439 4.04 35.08 2.76
N HIS A 440 5.00 34.78 3.63
CA HIS A 440 4.99 35.14 5.03
C HIS A 440 6.42 35.54 5.47
N PRO A 441 7.01 36.59 4.86
CA PRO A 441 8.39 36.98 5.12
C PRO A 441 8.64 37.28 6.61
N ASP A 442 7.65 37.79 7.34
CA ASP A 442 7.71 37.97 8.79
C ASP A 442 7.97 36.66 9.55
N TYR A 443 7.23 35.61 9.19
CA TYR A 443 7.39 34.29 9.81
C TYR A 443 8.72 33.64 9.39
N ALA A 444 9.15 33.84 8.14
CA ALA A 444 10.47 33.39 7.70
C ALA A 444 11.59 34.07 8.51
N ALA A 445 11.49 35.37 8.76
CA ALA A 445 12.46 36.10 9.58
C ALA A 445 12.50 35.59 11.04
N VAL A 446 11.34 35.25 11.62
CA VAL A 446 11.28 34.59 12.94
C VAL A 446 11.95 33.22 12.93
N VAL A 447 11.72 32.41 11.90
CA VAL A 447 12.38 31.09 11.74
C VAL A 447 13.89 31.24 11.63
N ASP A 448 14.36 32.17 10.80
CA ASP A 448 15.79 32.42 10.60
C ASP A 448 16.44 32.93 11.89
N PHE A 449 15.80 33.86 12.62
CA PHE A 449 16.26 34.31 13.94
C PHE A 449 16.35 33.16 14.94
N LEU A 450 15.30 32.35 15.09
CA LEU A 450 15.30 31.25 16.05
C LEU A 450 16.36 30.19 15.71
N ARG A 451 16.58 29.90 14.43
CA ARG A 451 17.64 28.97 14.00
C ARG A 451 19.06 29.51 14.28
N ALA A 452 19.27 30.81 14.15
CA ALA A 452 20.58 31.43 14.35
C ALA A 452 20.91 31.65 15.84
N GLU A 453 19.93 32.11 16.63
CA GLU A 453 20.17 32.65 17.98
C GLU A 453 19.75 31.69 19.11
N THR A 454 19.17 30.53 18.78
CA THR A 454 18.69 29.58 19.79
C THR A 454 19.61 28.39 19.97
N GLU A 455 20.24 28.31 21.15
CA GLU A 455 20.92 27.09 21.58
C GLU A 455 19.96 26.11 22.26
N GLY A 456 20.14 24.81 21.99
CA GLY A 456 19.36 23.71 22.55
C GLY A 456 17.98 23.55 21.92
N GLN A 457 17.02 22.99 22.68
CA GLN A 457 15.65 22.76 22.23
C GLN A 457 14.63 23.39 23.19
N PRO A 458 14.64 24.72 23.39
CA PRO A 458 13.66 25.36 24.25
C PRO A 458 12.23 25.26 23.68
N THR A 459 11.25 25.18 24.58
CA THR A 459 9.84 25.13 24.19
C THR A 459 9.35 26.48 23.68
N ILE A 460 8.72 26.47 22.51
CA ILE A 460 8.00 27.62 21.96
C ILE A 460 6.49 27.47 22.14
N VAL A 461 5.77 28.57 22.02
CA VAL A 461 4.30 28.59 21.95
C VAL A 461 3.88 29.33 20.68
N GLU A 462 3.07 28.67 19.87
CA GLU A 462 2.43 29.21 18.67
C GLU A 462 1.01 28.64 18.54
N VAL A 463 0.20 29.14 17.59
CA VAL A 463 -1.07 28.49 17.24
C VAL A 463 -0.81 27.05 16.80
N ASN A 464 -1.54 26.10 17.40
CA ASN A 464 -1.42 24.69 17.04
C ASN A 464 -1.70 24.47 15.55
N GLY A 465 -1.00 23.53 14.92
CA GLY A 465 -1.31 23.07 13.58
C GLY A 465 -2.70 22.45 13.48
N GLU A 466 -3.20 22.23 12.27
CA GLU A 466 -4.39 21.41 12.04
C GLU A 466 -4.22 20.60 10.77
N SER A 467 -4.86 19.43 10.75
CA SER A 467 -4.90 18.59 9.56
C SER A 467 -5.39 19.42 8.40
N TYR A 468 -4.60 19.45 7.36
CA TYR A 468 -4.97 20.19 6.18
C TYR A 468 -5.08 21.71 6.34
N HIS A 469 -4.28 22.29 7.23
CA HIS A 469 -4.10 23.74 7.26
C HIS A 469 -2.63 24.15 7.30
N HIS A 470 -2.20 24.87 6.27
CA HIS A 470 -0.85 25.37 6.11
C HIS A 470 -0.68 26.79 6.64
N ASP A 471 -1.61 27.34 7.41
CA ASP A 471 -1.57 28.72 7.93
C ASP A 471 -1.17 28.83 9.41
N ARG A 472 -0.62 27.76 10.00
CA ARG A 472 -0.35 27.62 11.44
C ARG A 472 0.64 26.47 11.72
N GLY A 473 1.25 26.48 12.91
CA GLY A 473 2.25 25.47 13.31
C GLY A 473 3.56 25.57 12.51
N TRP A 474 3.89 26.76 12.00
CA TRP A 474 5.03 26.97 11.12
C TRP A 474 6.34 26.99 11.87
N ILE A 475 6.38 27.63 13.03
CA ILE A 475 7.66 27.93 13.67
C ILE A 475 8.29 26.64 14.16
N ALA A 476 7.55 25.78 14.86
CA ALA A 476 8.06 24.49 15.33
C ALA A 476 8.46 23.57 14.17
N THR A 477 7.61 23.50 13.13
CA THR A 477 7.85 22.65 11.95
C THR A 477 9.14 23.02 11.23
N HIS A 478 9.45 24.33 11.13
CA HIS A 478 10.60 24.80 10.38
C HIS A 478 11.84 25.07 11.25
N THR A 479 11.72 25.24 12.57
CA THR A 479 12.89 25.41 13.46
C THR A 479 13.36 24.09 14.07
N GLY A 480 12.50 23.08 14.14
CA GLY A 480 12.75 21.85 14.90
C GLY A 480 12.62 22.03 16.43
N LEU A 481 12.20 23.21 16.88
CA LEU A 481 11.96 23.49 18.30
C LEU A 481 10.67 22.83 18.79
N PRO A 482 10.64 22.30 20.03
CA PRO A 482 9.42 21.73 20.60
C PRO A 482 8.36 22.82 20.85
N THR A 483 7.09 22.48 20.66
CA THR A 483 5.94 23.33 21.01
C THR A 483 4.96 22.59 21.92
N LEU A 484 4.13 23.31 22.67
CA LEU A 484 3.12 22.71 23.56
C LEU A 484 2.22 21.73 22.80
N ILE A 485 1.77 22.14 21.62
CA ILE A 485 0.96 21.31 20.73
C ILE A 485 1.23 21.68 19.27
N GLY A 486 1.84 20.75 18.54
CA GLY A 486 2.01 20.85 17.09
C GLY A 486 0.71 20.51 16.39
N TRP A 487 0.59 19.27 15.89
CA TRP A 487 -0.60 18.79 15.18
C TRP A 487 -1.51 17.95 16.10
N PRO A 488 -2.72 18.43 16.48
CA PRO A 488 -3.63 17.73 17.39
C PRO A 488 -4.06 16.34 16.92
N HIS A 489 -4.26 16.17 15.60
CA HIS A 489 -4.66 14.88 15.06
C HIS A 489 -3.59 13.82 15.35
N HIS A 490 -2.31 14.13 15.15
CA HIS A 490 -1.20 13.22 15.41
C HIS A 490 -1.07 12.84 16.90
N VAL A 491 -1.42 13.73 17.82
CA VAL A 491 -1.50 13.39 19.26
C VAL A 491 -2.63 12.39 19.49
N ARG A 492 -3.79 12.60 18.86
CA ARG A 492 -4.93 11.67 18.92
C ARG A 492 -4.61 10.32 18.30
N GLU A 493 -3.81 10.28 17.24
CA GLU A 493 -3.36 9.03 16.60
C GLU A 493 -2.53 8.14 17.53
N ARG A 494 -1.85 8.77 18.50
CA ARG A 494 -1.07 8.09 19.55
C ARG A 494 -1.91 7.73 20.78
N ASP A 495 -3.23 7.81 20.70
CA ASP A 495 -4.18 7.54 21.80
C ASP A 495 -4.01 8.50 22.99
N HIS A 496 -3.63 9.75 22.73
CA HIS A 496 -3.54 10.81 23.74
C HIS A 496 -4.55 11.94 23.45
N PRO A 497 -5.19 12.55 24.47
CA PRO A 497 -6.09 13.68 24.27
C PRO A 497 -5.28 14.97 23.99
N PRO A 498 -5.44 15.63 22.83
CA PRO A 498 -4.77 16.90 22.56
C PRO A 498 -5.39 18.08 23.33
N GLU A 499 -6.64 17.97 23.76
CA GLU A 499 -7.45 19.07 24.29
C GLU A 499 -6.80 19.79 25.48
N PRO A 500 -6.23 19.10 26.50
CA PRO A 500 -5.56 19.77 27.60
C PRO A 500 -4.42 20.70 27.14
N ARG A 501 -3.62 20.28 26.14
CA ARG A 501 -2.51 21.09 25.61
C ARG A 501 -2.99 22.25 24.74
N ILE A 502 -4.08 22.06 23.99
CA ILE A 502 -4.75 23.13 23.26
C ILE A 502 -5.26 24.20 24.23
N GLU A 503 -5.86 23.80 25.35
CA GLU A 503 -6.34 24.74 26.37
C GLU A 503 -5.21 25.52 27.05
N LEU A 504 -4.01 24.93 27.22
CA LEU A 504 -2.84 25.68 27.68
C LEU A 504 -2.48 26.82 26.72
N VAL A 505 -2.41 26.53 25.41
CA VAL A 505 -2.12 27.55 24.38
C VAL A 505 -3.20 28.64 24.39
N LYS A 506 -4.48 28.26 24.39
CA LYS A 506 -5.59 29.22 24.49
C LYS A 506 -5.50 30.08 25.75
N THR A 507 -5.14 29.50 26.89
CA THR A 507 -4.98 30.23 28.15
C THR A 507 -3.85 31.25 28.05
N ILE A 508 -2.70 30.86 27.47
CA ILE A 508 -1.56 31.77 27.26
C ILE A 508 -1.96 32.97 26.41
N TYR A 509 -2.75 32.81 25.34
CA TYR A 509 -3.12 33.95 24.49
C TYR A 509 -4.34 34.75 24.99
N ASN A 510 -5.37 34.10 25.56
CA ASN A 510 -6.62 34.77 25.87
C ASN A 510 -6.76 35.25 27.32
N SER A 511 -6.09 34.61 28.28
CA SER A 511 -6.28 34.90 29.70
C SER A 511 -5.64 36.23 30.12
N THR A 512 -6.32 36.92 31.03
CA THR A 512 -5.84 38.12 31.75
C THR A 512 -5.33 37.79 33.17
N ASN A 513 -5.39 36.51 33.59
CA ASN A 513 -4.85 36.09 34.88
C ASN A 513 -3.33 35.86 34.77
N ARG A 514 -2.56 36.84 35.29
CA ARG A 514 -1.10 36.86 35.22
C ARG A 514 -0.43 35.67 35.91
N GLU A 515 -0.86 35.34 37.13
CA GLU A 515 -0.34 34.20 37.90
C GLU A 515 -0.52 32.90 37.11
N ARG A 516 -1.71 32.69 36.54
CA ARG A 516 -2.01 31.49 35.76
C ARG A 516 -1.16 31.37 34.51
N VAL A 517 -0.94 32.46 33.77
CA VAL A 517 -0.10 32.45 32.57
C VAL A 517 1.36 32.18 32.95
N ARG A 518 1.89 32.84 33.99
CA ARG A 518 3.24 32.61 34.50
C ARG A 518 3.47 31.15 34.86
N ASP A 519 2.53 30.56 35.60
CA ASP A 519 2.65 29.16 36.03
C ASP A 519 2.67 28.20 34.83
N ILE A 520 1.81 28.41 33.83
CA ILE A 520 1.82 27.60 32.60
C ILE A 520 3.16 27.71 31.86
N LEU A 521 3.71 28.93 31.71
CA LEU A 521 4.98 29.15 31.02
C LEU A 521 6.13 28.44 31.74
N ARG A 522 6.19 28.57 33.08
CA ARG A 522 7.21 27.93 33.91
C ARG A 522 7.10 26.40 33.86
N ASP A 523 5.92 25.86 34.10
CA ASP A 523 5.71 24.41 34.24
C ASP A 523 5.97 23.67 32.92
N ASN A 524 5.75 24.34 31.77
CA ASN A 524 6.04 23.81 30.45
C ASN A 524 7.39 24.27 29.85
N LYS A 525 8.21 24.97 30.65
CA LYS A 525 9.54 25.47 30.25
C LYS A 525 9.51 26.28 28.95
N VAL A 526 8.49 27.11 28.77
CA VAL A 526 8.33 27.97 27.60
C VAL A 526 9.37 29.09 27.65
N ARG A 527 10.17 29.20 26.58
CA ARG A 527 11.15 30.28 26.40
C ARG A 527 10.67 31.35 25.44
N PHE A 528 9.95 30.96 24.39
CA PHE A 528 9.48 31.88 23.35
C PHE A 528 7.97 31.76 23.17
N VAL A 529 7.30 32.91 23.07
CA VAL A 529 5.90 33.00 22.66
C VAL A 529 5.86 33.76 21.36
N ILE A 530 5.30 33.14 20.32
CA ILE A 530 5.16 33.75 19.01
C ILE A 530 3.90 34.62 19.02
N LEU A 531 3.96 35.82 18.44
CA LEU A 531 2.80 36.70 18.31
C LEU A 531 2.82 37.35 16.92
N GLY A 532 2.17 36.72 15.95
CA GLY A 532 2.06 37.23 14.58
C GLY A 532 0.62 37.35 14.09
N PRO A 533 0.43 37.62 12.78
CA PRO A 533 -0.88 37.68 12.14
C PRO A 533 -1.78 36.45 12.38
N THR A 534 -1.21 35.24 12.37
CA THR A 534 -1.93 33.99 12.64
C THR A 534 -2.45 33.96 14.08
N GLU A 535 -1.59 34.23 15.06
CA GLU A 535 -1.99 34.27 16.47
C GLU A 535 -3.09 35.29 16.72
N ARG A 536 -2.97 36.50 16.15
CA ARG A 536 -3.97 37.57 16.27
C ARG A 536 -5.30 37.24 15.59
N LYS A 537 -5.27 36.41 14.55
CA LYS A 537 -6.48 35.91 13.88
C LYS A 537 -7.19 34.85 14.70
N PHE A 538 -6.46 33.95 15.36
CA PHE A 538 -7.04 32.83 16.12
C PHE A 538 -7.43 33.20 17.55
N PHE A 539 -6.76 34.19 18.16
CA PHE A 539 -7.01 34.63 19.53
C PHE A 539 -7.47 36.08 19.54
N THR A 540 -8.77 36.32 19.76
CA THR A 540 -9.41 37.63 19.59
C THR A 540 -9.59 38.42 20.89
N SER A 541 -9.13 37.90 22.04
CA SER A 541 -9.18 38.62 23.31
C SER A 541 -8.26 39.84 23.25
N ILE A 542 -8.82 41.03 23.06
CA ILE A 542 -8.07 42.28 22.98
C ILE A 542 -7.23 42.49 24.23
N GLN A 543 -7.83 42.31 25.42
CA GLN A 543 -7.11 42.39 26.70
C GLN A 543 -6.08 41.26 26.85
N GLY A 544 -6.39 40.06 26.35
CA GLY A 544 -5.46 38.94 26.34
C GLY A 544 -4.23 39.18 25.46
N LEU A 545 -4.33 39.94 24.37
CA LEU A 545 -3.17 40.27 23.52
C LEU A 545 -2.40 41.49 24.01
N ARG A 546 -3.06 42.49 24.64
CA ARG A 546 -2.39 43.67 25.20
C ARG A 546 -1.37 43.32 26.29
N LYS A 547 -1.57 42.21 27.01
CA LYS A 547 -0.64 41.76 28.05
C LYS A 547 0.80 41.58 27.56
N PHE A 548 1.00 41.26 26.27
CA PHE A 548 2.33 41.07 25.70
C PHE A 548 3.11 42.40 25.62
N ASP A 549 2.42 43.54 25.67
CA ASP A 549 3.00 44.88 25.75
C ASP A 549 3.02 45.42 27.21
N GLU A 550 2.13 44.93 28.08
CA GLU A 550 1.95 45.44 29.46
C GLU A 550 2.76 44.68 30.51
N TRP A 551 2.90 43.36 30.39
CA TRP A 551 3.57 42.50 31.38
C TRP A 551 5.07 42.34 31.06
N ASN A 552 5.79 43.46 31.04
CA ASN A 552 7.20 43.54 30.61
C ASN A 552 8.17 42.69 31.46
N ASP A 553 7.76 42.27 32.65
CA ASP A 553 8.54 41.39 33.52
C ASP A 553 8.36 39.89 33.19
N LEU A 554 7.31 39.54 32.42
CA LEU A 554 7.03 38.18 31.96
C LEU A 554 7.30 38.01 30.46
N PHE A 555 7.00 39.03 29.67
CA PHE A 555 7.22 39.05 28.22
C PHE A 555 8.08 40.25 27.87
N TYR A 556 9.18 40.02 27.17
CA TYR A 556 9.96 41.09 26.56
C TYR A 556 10.24 40.73 25.10
N PRO A 557 10.21 41.71 24.18
CA PRO A 557 10.43 41.45 22.77
C PRO A 557 11.89 41.05 22.53
N VAL A 558 12.11 39.78 22.15
CA VAL A 558 13.43 39.26 21.76
C VAL A 558 13.72 39.44 20.28
N PHE A 559 12.68 39.47 19.45
CA PHE A 559 12.76 39.68 18.01
C PHE A 559 11.45 40.28 17.52
N LYS A 560 11.53 41.21 16.58
CA LYS A 560 10.38 41.81 15.90
C LYS A 560 10.73 41.96 14.42
N SER A 561 9.93 41.36 13.55
CA SER A 561 10.05 41.59 12.11
C SER A 561 9.71 43.05 11.79
N ASN A 562 10.50 43.66 10.90
CA ASN A 562 10.31 45.03 10.41
C ASN A 562 9.76 45.06 8.97
N ILE A 563 9.33 43.90 8.46
CA ILE A 563 8.89 43.71 7.07
C ILE A 563 7.46 44.22 6.86
#